data_AF-A0A3C0CWB1-F1
#
_entry.id   AF-A0A3C0CWB1-F1
#
_cell.length_a   1.000
_cell.length_b   1.000
_cell.length_c   1.000
_cell.angle_alpha   90.00
_cell.angle_beta   90.00
_cell.angle_gamma   90.00
#
_symmetry.space_group_name_H-M   'P 1'
#
loop_
_entity.id
_entity.type
_entity.pdbx_description
1 polymer ?
#
loop_
_entity_poly.entity_id
_entity_poly.type
_entity_poly.pdbx_seq_one_letter_code
_entity_poly.pdbx_strand_id
1 'polypeptide(L)' 'QKVVDKRLETPVIMFLEMHKPISFLASQAMVVAEPILVPLFGPEGVEKYRMLFDSPENVELLIERIEDLSDERRRKKD' A
#
# COMPACT_ATOMS: atom_id res chain seq x y z
N GLN A 1 5.00 -9.05 4.19
CA GLN A 1 6.26 -9.80 4.41
C GLN A 1 7.20 -9.74 3.20
N LYS A 2 6.78 -10.10 1.98
CA LYS A 2 7.66 -10.08 0.77
C LYS A 2 8.58 -8.84 0.61
N VAL A 3 8.09 -7.62 0.91
CA VAL A 3 8.90 -6.38 0.87
C VAL A 3 10.05 -6.43 1.87
N VAL A 4 9.73 -6.73 3.14
CA VAL A 4 10.68 -6.88 4.24
C VAL A 4 11.62 -8.06 4.00
N ASP A 5 11.13 -9.20 3.51
CA ASP A 5 11.98 -10.35 3.20
C ASP A 5 13.04 -10.02 2.14
N LYS A 6 12.69 -9.12 1.21
CA LYS A 6 13.57 -8.62 0.14
C LYS A 6 14.43 -7.42 0.54
N ARG A 7 14.37 -6.92 1.79
CA ARG A 7 15.10 -5.71 2.24
C ARG A 7 14.70 -4.44 1.46
N LEU A 8 13.43 -4.36 1.04
CA LEU A 8 12.90 -3.23 0.28
C LEU A 8 12.03 -2.29 1.11
N GLU A 9 12.01 -2.42 2.44
CA GLU A 9 11.20 -1.59 3.34
C GLU A 9 11.43 -0.09 3.13
N THR A 10 12.68 0.38 3.15
CA THR A 10 13.02 1.81 3.03
C THR A 10 12.54 2.45 1.72
N PRO A 11 12.86 1.93 0.52
CA PRO A 11 12.38 2.54 -0.72
C PRO A 11 10.85 2.44 -0.87
N VAL A 12 10.22 1.40 -0.32
CA VAL A 12 8.75 1.27 -0.36
C VAL A 12 8.08 2.29 0.56
N ILE A 13 8.56 2.45 1.80
CA ILE A 13 8.05 3.47 2.73
C ILE A 13 8.19 4.86 2.14
N MET A 14 9.37 5.19 1.59
CA MET A 14 9.58 6.49 0.93
C MET A 14 8.62 6.71 -0.24
N PHE A 15 8.40 5.69 -1.08
CA PHE A 15 7.44 5.77 -2.17
C PHE A 15 6.01 6.04 -1.66
N LEU A 16 5.57 5.30 -0.64
CA LEU A 16 4.25 5.45 -0.05
C LEU A 16 4.05 6.84 0.54
N GLU A 17 5.04 7.34 1.30
CA GLU A 17 4.98 8.66 1.94
C GLU A 17 4.86 9.80 0.91
N MET A 18 5.63 9.72 -0.19
CA MET A 18 5.56 10.71 -1.27
C MET A 18 4.19 10.76 -1.97
N HIS A 19 3.48 9.62 -2.01
CA HIS A 19 2.18 9.51 -2.71
C HIS A 19 0.98 9.56 -1.78
N LYS A 20 1.20 9.60 -0.46
CA LYS A 20 0.17 9.72 0.57
C LYS A 20 -0.88 10.83 0.30
N PRO A 21 -0.53 12.06 -0.11
CA PRO A 21 -1.53 13.09 -0.44
C PRO A 21 -2.34 12.78 -1.72
N ILE A 22 -1.82 11.95 -2.61
CA ILE A 22 -2.46 11.59 -3.89
C ILE A 22 -3.49 10.47 -3.69
N SER A 23 -3.36 9.69 -2.61
CA SER A 23 -4.24 8.55 -2.28
C SER A 23 -5.72 8.91 -2.45
N PHE A 24 -6.15 10.02 -1.87
CA PHE A 24 -7.55 10.47 -1.96
C PHE A 24 -8.01 10.77 -3.39
N LEU A 25 -7.14 11.33 -4.24
CA LEU A 25 -7.47 11.54 -5.66
C LEU A 25 -7.47 10.22 -6.44
N ALA A 26 -6.57 9.29 -6.07
CA ALA A 26 -6.47 7.99 -6.69
C ALA A 26 -7.72 7.11 -6.39
N SER A 27 -8.26 7.15 -5.18
CA SER A 27 -9.48 6.41 -4.84
C SER A 27 -10.69 6.88 -5.67
N GLN A 28 -10.84 8.19 -5.84
CA GLN A 28 -11.89 8.77 -6.69
C GLN A 28 -11.68 8.42 -8.18
N ALA A 29 -10.43 8.43 -8.66
CA ALA A 29 -10.11 8.02 -10.03
C ALA A 29 -10.39 6.52 -10.27
N MET A 30 -10.19 5.67 -9.26
CA MET A 30 -10.47 4.23 -9.35
C MET A 30 -11.95 3.92 -9.60
N VAL A 31 -12.88 4.70 -9.05
CA VAL A 31 -14.33 4.53 -9.32
C VAL A 31 -14.64 4.75 -10.80
N VAL A 32 -14.04 5.76 -11.41
CA VAL A 32 -14.22 6.03 -12.85
C VAL A 32 -13.49 4.99 -13.71
N ALA A 33 -12.33 4.53 -13.26
CA ALA A 33 -11.51 3.54 -13.95
C ALA A 33 -11.97 2.08 -13.73
N GLU A 34 -12.94 1.84 -12.85
CA GLU A 34 -13.42 0.51 -12.47
C GLU A 34 -13.74 -0.40 -13.68
N PRO A 35 -14.41 0.07 -14.76
CA PRO A 35 -14.68 -0.76 -15.94
C PRO A 35 -13.43 -1.27 -16.64
N ILE A 36 -12.30 -0.57 -16.51
CA ILE A 36 -11.01 -0.94 -17.08
C ILE A 36 -10.22 -1.82 -16.10
N LEU A 37 -10.29 -1.51 -14.80
CA LEU A 37 -9.51 -2.18 -13.77
C LEU A 37 -10.08 -3.55 -13.38
N VAL A 38 -11.40 -3.71 -13.30
CA VAL A 38 -12.04 -4.97 -12.88
C VAL A 38 -11.70 -6.13 -13.83
N PRO A 39 -11.72 -5.99 -15.17
CA PRO A 39 -11.28 -7.06 -16.07
C PRO A 39 -9.81 -7.46 -15.91
N LEU A 40 -8.95 -6.56 -15.45
CA LEU A 40 -7.50 -6.79 -15.32
C LEU A 40 -7.12 -7.37 -13.96
N PHE A 41 -7.77 -6.92 -12.88
CA PHE A 41 -7.37 -7.20 -11.50
C PHE A 41 -8.45 -7.93 -10.69
N GLY A 42 -9.64 -8.10 -11.26
CA GLY A 42 -10.82 -8.62 -10.57
C GLY A 42 -11.44 -7.60 -9.61
N PRO A 43 -12.73 -7.78 -9.25
CA PRO A 43 -13.44 -6.84 -8.37
C PRO A 43 -12.82 -6.75 -6.97
N GLU A 44 -12.38 -7.87 -6.41
CA GLU A 44 -11.72 -7.92 -5.10
C GLU A 44 -10.36 -7.22 -5.07
N GLY A 45 -9.61 -7.31 -6.18
CA GLY A 45 -8.34 -6.62 -6.34
C GLY A 45 -8.56 -5.10 -6.35
N VAL A 46 -9.50 -4.65 -7.18
CA VAL A 46 -9.86 -3.22 -7.28
C VAL A 46 -10.34 -2.68 -5.95
N GLU A 47 -11.20 -3.39 -5.22
CA GLU A 47 -11.68 -2.92 -3.91
C GLU A 47 -10.57 -2.83 -2.87
N LYS A 48 -9.62 -3.79 -2.83
CA LYS A 48 -8.45 -3.69 -1.95
C LYS A 48 -7.60 -2.46 -2.22
N TYR A 49 -7.38 -2.15 -3.50
CA TYR A 49 -6.66 -0.93 -3.87
C TYR A 49 -7.45 0.33 -3.51
N ARG A 50 -8.77 0.32 -3.75
CA ARG A 50 -9.66 1.42 -3.38
C ARG A 50 -9.60 1.69 -1.88
N MET A 51 -9.74 0.66 -1.05
CA MET A 51 -9.63 0.77 0.41
C MET A 51 -8.27 1.30 0.85
N LEU A 52 -7.17 0.84 0.25
CA LEU A 52 -5.84 1.33 0.59
C LEU A 52 -5.68 2.83 0.31
N PHE A 53 -6.24 3.32 -0.79
CA PHE A 53 -6.11 4.72 -1.21
C PHE A 53 -7.25 5.62 -0.74
N ASP A 54 -8.31 5.06 -0.14
CA ASP A 54 -9.52 5.80 0.28
C ASP A 54 -9.20 6.97 1.21
N SER A 55 -8.19 6.81 2.06
CA SER A 55 -7.69 7.88 2.92
C SER A 55 -6.17 7.83 3.08
N PRO A 56 -5.51 8.98 3.31
CA PRO A 56 -4.08 9.02 3.65
C PRO A 56 -3.70 8.19 4.88
N GLU A 57 -4.62 8.03 5.83
CA GLU A 57 -4.42 7.24 7.05
C GLU A 57 -4.27 5.75 6.76
N ASN A 58 -4.95 5.21 5.74
CA ASN A 58 -4.80 3.81 5.36
C ASN A 58 -3.40 3.51 4.79
N VAL A 59 -2.80 4.49 4.10
CA VAL A 59 -1.41 4.41 3.67
C VAL A 59 -0.46 4.46 4.86
N GLU A 60 -0.76 5.27 5.88
CA GLU A 60 0.03 5.32 7.11
C GLU A 60 0.02 3.97 7.85
N LEU A 61 -1.16 3.38 8.03
CA LEU A 61 -1.28 2.06 8.64
C LEU A 61 -0.48 0.99 7.88
N LEU A 62 -0.37 1.11 6.55
CA LEU A 62 0.47 0.23 5.75
C LEU A 62 1.96 0.48 6.00
N ILE A 63 2.40 1.74 6.09
CA ILE A 63 3.77 2.13 6.40
C ILE A 63 4.18 1.56 7.78
N GLU A 64 3.40 1.85 8.82
CA GLU A 64 3.62 1.35 10.18
C GLU A 64 3.74 -0.18 10.19
N ARG A 65 2.86 -0.86 9.44
CA ARG A 65 2.90 -2.32 9.36
C ARG A 65 4.17 -2.85 8.68
N ILE A 66 4.74 -2.13 7.71
CA ILE A 66 6.01 -2.50 7.08
C ILE A 66 7.17 -2.31 8.07
N GLU A 67 7.16 -1.23 8.85
CA GLU A 67 8.15 -0.94 9.88
C GLU A 67 8.15 -2.01 10.98
N ASP A 68 6.98 -2.34 11.53
CA ASP A 68 6.79 -3.40 12.52
C ASP A 68 7.40 -4.73 12.06
N LEU A 69 7.09 -5.12 10.82
CA LEU A 69 7.58 -6.36 10.24
C LEU A 69 9.10 -6.33 10.01
N SER A 70 9.65 -5.16 9.65
CA SER A 70 11.10 -4.97 9.50
C SER A 70 11.83 -5.15 10.83
N ASP A 71 11.27 -4.57 11.89
CA ASP A 71 11.81 -4.65 13.24
C ASP A 71 11.68 -6.06 13.83
N GLU A 72 10.55 -6.74 13.62
CA GLU A 72 10.38 -8.15 13.97
C GLU A 72 11.46 -9.03 13.30
N ARG A 73 11.73 -8.81 12.01
CA ARG A 73 12.78 -9.54 11.28
C ARG A 73 14.17 -9.23 11.84
N ARG A 74 14.43 -7.97 12.20
CA ARG A 74 15.72 -7.55 12.79
C ARG A 74 15.95 -8.25 14.14
N ARG A 75 14.96 -8.21 15.03
CA ARG A 75 15.00 -8.88 16.34
C ARG A 75 15.18 -10.40 16.25
N LYS A 76 14.67 -11.05 15.20
CA LYS A 76 14.87 -12.50 14.97
C LYS A 76 16.27 -12.86 14.47
N LYS A 77 17.05 -11.87 14.02
CA LYS A 77 18.40 -12.08 13.50
C LYS A 77 19.48 -11.88 14.58
N ASP A 78 19.16 -11.17 15.65
CA ASP A 78 19.98 -10.97 16.84
C ASP A 78 19.78 -12.12 17.85
#